data_AF-A0A8S3IZU5-F1
#
_entry.id   AF-A0A8S3IZU5-F1
#
_cell.length_a   1.000
_cell.length_b   1.000
_cell.length_c   1.000
_cell.angle_alpha   90.00
_cell.angle_beta   90.00
_cell.angle_gamma   90.00
#
_symmetry.space_group_name_H-M   'P 1'
#
loop_
_entity.id
_entity.type
_entity.pdbx_description
1 polymer ?
#
loop_
_entity_poly.entity_id
_entity_poly.type
_entity_poly.pdbx_seq_one_letter_code
_entity_poly.pdbx_strand_id
1 'polypeptide(L)'
;MKYCILPRIKKICFETITLSVRVNSLICLGKLVESLDKWIIIDEVLPLLHSIPSREPAVLMAILGIIKVAMTSTKSGGIPREILATRVIPFLVPISIETSLNLNQ
;
A
#
# COMPACT_ATOMS: atom_id res chain seq x y z
N MET A 1 -15.66 -14.34 -1.64
CA MET A 1 -15.65 -13.39 -0.50
C MET A 1 -14.49 -12.39 -0.52
N LYS A 2 -13.25 -12.75 -0.89
CA LYS A 2 -12.08 -11.84 -0.85
C LYS A 2 -12.26 -10.53 -1.67
N TYR A 3 -12.88 -10.62 -2.84
CA TYR A 3 -13.15 -9.46 -3.71
C TYR A 3 -14.14 -8.44 -3.11
N CYS A 4 -15.05 -8.87 -2.22
CA CYS A 4 -16.02 -7.97 -1.59
C CYS A 4 -15.42 -7.13 -0.45
N ILE A 5 -14.25 -7.52 0.05
CA ILE A 5 -13.60 -6.89 1.21
C ILE A 5 -12.74 -5.69 0.77
N LEU A 6 -12.08 -5.79 -0.39
CA LEU A 6 -11.18 -4.75 -0.90
C LEU A 6 -11.89 -3.37 -1.07
N PRO A 7 -13.10 -3.28 -1.65
CA PRO A 7 -13.83 -2.01 -1.74
C PRO A 7 -14.18 -1.42 -0.37
N ARG A 8 -14.46 -2.28 0.62
CA ARG A 8 -14.77 -1.83 1.99
C ARG A 8 -13.53 -1.27 2.70
N ILE A 9 -12.39 -1.94 2.55
CA ILE A 9 -11.11 -1.44 3.09
C ILE A 9 -10.73 -0.12 2.40
N LYS A 10 -10.88 -0.04 1.07
CA LYS A 10 -10.67 1.19 0.30
C LYS A 10 -11.49 2.33 0.88
N LYS A 11 -12.80 2.13 1.03
CA LYS A 11 -13.73 3.12 1.62
C LYS A 11 -13.23 3.62 2.98
N ILE A 12 -12.86 2.71 3.88
CA ILE A 12 -12.36 3.07 5.22
C ILE A 12 -11.06 3.87 5.15
N CYS A 13 -10.10 3.50 4.28
CA CYS A 13 -8.83 4.21 4.13
C CYS A 13 -9.01 5.69 3.76
N PHE A 14 -10.01 5.99 2.91
CA PHE A 14 -10.28 7.33 2.40
C PHE A 14 -11.21 8.15 3.29
N GLU A 15 -12.28 7.56 3.82
CA GLU A 15 -13.33 8.30 4.51
C GLU A 15 -13.03 8.56 5.99
N THR A 16 -12.20 7.72 6.62
CA THR A 16 -11.91 7.93 8.04
C THR A 16 -11.05 9.17 8.27
N ILE A 17 -11.42 9.97 9.28
CA ILE A 17 -10.61 11.07 9.80
C ILE A 17 -9.64 10.62 10.90
N THR A 18 -9.79 9.40 11.41
CA THR A 18 -8.99 8.89 12.52
C THR A 18 -7.75 8.18 11.99
N LEU A 19 -6.57 8.73 12.29
CA LEU A 19 -5.27 8.17 11.87
C LEU A 19 -5.14 6.68 12.20
N SER A 20 -5.45 6.28 13.42
CA SER A 20 -5.31 4.89 13.87
C SER A 20 -6.21 3.93 13.08
N VAL A 21 -7.41 4.36 12.71
CA VAL A 21 -8.32 3.56 11.86
C VAL A 21 -7.73 3.42 10.46
N ARG A 22 -7.21 4.51 9.89
CA ARG A 22 -6.54 4.49 8.58
C ARG A 22 -5.34 3.54 8.58
N VAL A 23 -4.43 3.67 9.54
CA VAL A 23 -3.24 2.82 9.65
C VAL A 23 -3.63 1.34 9.83
N ASN A 24 -4.57 1.04 10.72
CA ASN A 24 -5.02 -0.35 10.92
C ASN A 24 -5.70 -0.94 9.67
N SER A 25 -6.45 -0.13 8.92
CA SER A 25 -7.05 -0.57 7.66
C SER A 25 -5.99 -0.90 6.59
N LEU A 26 -4.89 -0.13 6.54
CA LEU A 26 -3.74 -0.41 5.67
C LEU A 26 -2.98 -1.66 6.11
N ILE A 27 -2.75 -1.85 7.41
CA ILE A 27 -2.13 -3.08 7.94
C ILE A 27 -2.99 -4.30 7.58
N CYS A 28 -4.32 -4.19 7.70
CA CYS A 28 -5.25 -5.24 7.27
C CYS A 28 -5.12 -5.53 5.77
N LEU A 29 -5.02 -4.49 4.93
CA LEU A 29 -4.78 -4.63 3.50
C LEU A 29 -3.47 -5.38 3.22
N GLY A 30 -2.38 -5.03 3.90
CA GLY A 30 -1.08 -5.70 3.73
C GLY A 30 -1.13 -7.20 4.03
N LYS A 31 -1.88 -7.61 5.07
CA LYS A 31 -2.11 -9.03 5.36
C LYS A 31 -2.92 -9.74 4.27
N LEU A 32 -3.85 -9.03 3.63
CA LEU A 32 -4.67 -9.59 2.55
C LEU A 32 -3.85 -9.76 1.25
N VAL A 33 -2.92 -8.84 0.98
CA VAL A 33 -2.12 -8.79 -0.26
C VAL A 33 -1.39 -10.09 -0.57
N GLU A 34 -0.86 -10.80 0.43
CA GLU A 34 -0.21 -12.11 0.22
C GLU A 34 -1.13 -13.17 -0.39
N SER A 35 -2.44 -12.98 -0.28
CA SER A 35 -3.47 -13.90 -0.73
C SER A 35 -4.21 -13.45 -1.99
N LEU A 36 -3.80 -12.31 -2.57
CA LEU A 36 -4.36 -11.74 -3.80
C LEU A 36 -3.56 -12.17 -5.03
N ASP A 37 -4.22 -12.22 -6.18
CA ASP A 37 -3.57 -12.38 -7.48
C ASP A 37 -2.78 -11.12 -7.87
N LYS A 38 -1.71 -11.30 -8.67
CA LYS A 38 -0.84 -10.20 -9.11
C LYS A 38 -1.58 -9.08 -9.81
N TRP A 39 -2.60 -9.38 -10.62
CA TRP A 39 -3.31 -8.36 -11.39
C TRP A 39 -4.13 -7.47 -10.47
N ILE A 40 -4.75 -8.04 -9.44
CA ILE A 40 -5.47 -7.27 -8.41
C ILE A 40 -4.49 -6.34 -7.67
N ILE A 41 -3.30 -6.83 -7.35
CA ILE A 41 -2.28 -5.99 -6.69
C ILE A 41 -1.89 -4.80 -7.59
N ILE A 42 -1.68 -5.05 -8.88
CA ILE A 42 -1.23 -4.03 -9.84
C ILE A 42 -2.34 -3.03 -10.19
N ASP A 43 -3.57 -3.50 -10.40
CA ASP A 43 -4.67 -2.71 -10.96
C ASP A 43 -5.56 -2.07 -9.87
N GLU A 44 -5.59 -2.65 -8.66
CA GLU A 44 -6.44 -2.14 -7.57
C GLU A 44 -5.62 -1.65 -6.37
N VAL A 45 -4.70 -2.47 -5.86
CA VAL A 45 -3.97 -2.15 -4.63
C VAL A 45 -2.97 -1.02 -4.85
N LEU A 46 -2.11 -1.09 -5.87
CA LEU A 46 -1.13 -0.04 -6.14
C LEU A 46 -1.79 1.33 -6.38
N PRO A 47 -2.84 1.46 -7.21
CA PRO A 47 -3.53 2.75 -7.38
C PRO A 47 -4.21 3.24 -6.10
N LEU A 48 -4.73 2.33 -5.27
CA LEU A 48 -5.27 2.69 -3.96
C LEU A 48 -4.18 3.33 -3.09
N LEU A 49 -2.99 2.73 -3.00
CA LEU A 49 -1.89 3.26 -2.19
C LEU A 49 -1.43 4.64 -2.68
N HIS A 50 -1.35 4.82 -3.99
CA HIS A 50 -0.95 6.10 -4.59
C HIS A 50 -1.94 7.24 -4.33
N SER A 51 -3.21 6.90 -4.13
CA SER A 51 -4.29 7.89 -3.97
C SER A 51 -4.45 8.38 -2.53
N ILE A 52 -3.81 7.74 -1.54
CA ILE A 52 -3.95 8.10 -0.12
C ILE A 52 -3.33 9.49 0.12
N PRO A 53 -4.10 10.50 0.58
CA PRO A 53 -3.61 11.87 0.70
C PRO A 53 -2.84 12.16 1.99
N SER A 54 -2.63 11.18 2.87
CA SER A 54 -1.95 11.37 4.15
C SER A 54 -0.45 11.10 4.04
N ARG A 55 0.34 12.03 4.57
CA ARG A 55 1.80 11.98 4.69
C ARG A 55 2.27 11.69 6.11
N GLU A 56 1.37 11.24 6.98
CA GLU A 56 1.73 10.91 8.36
C GLU A 56 2.69 9.71 8.38
N PRO A 57 3.75 9.71 9.20
CA PRO A 57 4.77 8.65 9.16
C PRO A 57 4.19 7.24 9.28
N ALA A 58 3.22 7.04 10.17
CA ALA A 58 2.57 5.74 10.34
C ALA A 58 1.83 5.25 9.08
N VAL A 59 1.26 6.18 8.30
CA VAL A 59 0.60 5.86 7.02
C VAL A 59 1.64 5.53 5.96
N LEU A 60 2.69 6.36 5.85
CA LEU A 60 3.79 6.13 4.89
C LEU A 60 4.48 4.78 5.14
N MET A 61 4.76 4.45 6.40
CA MET A 61 5.35 3.16 6.77
C MET A 61 4.42 1.99 6.50
N ALA A 62 3.11 2.16 6.70
CA ALA A 62 2.13 1.12 6.33
C ALA A 62 2.10 0.89 4.82
N ILE A 63 2.09 1.96 4.01
CA ILE A 63 2.16 1.87 2.54
C ILE A 63 3.44 1.16 2.09
N LEU A 64 4.59 1.54 2.65
CA LEU A 64 5.88 0.91 2.35
C LEU A 64 5.88 -0.58 2.70
N GLY A 65 5.31 -0.95 3.85
CA GLY A 65 5.14 -2.33 4.27
C GLY A 65 4.31 -3.16 3.28
N ILE A 66 3.20 -2.60 2.78
CA ILE A 66 2.36 -3.26 1.78
C ILE A 66 3.14 -3.47 0.47
N ILE A 67 3.86 -2.44 0.00
CA ILE A 67 4.67 -2.53 -1.23
C ILE A 67 5.77 -3.59 -1.08
N LYS A 68 6.45 -3.62 0.07
CA LYS A 68 7.47 -4.64 0.38
C LYS A 68 6.88 -6.04 0.29
N VAL A 69 5.74 -6.30 0.93
CA VAL A 69 5.05 -7.60 0.86
C VAL A 69 4.66 -7.95 -0.57
N ALA A 70 4.11 -6.99 -1.33
CA ALA A 70 3.73 -7.20 -2.72
C ALA A 70 4.92 -7.54 -3.63
N MET A 71 6.10 -6.95 -3.37
CA MET A 71 7.34 -7.23 -4.09
C MET A 71 7.94 -8.60 -3.74
N THR A 72 7.85 -9.02 -2.48
CA THR A 72 8.48 -10.27 -2.00
C THR A 72 7.54 -11.48 -2.03
N SER A 73 6.26 -11.29 -2.35
CA SER A 73 5.27 -12.38 -2.31
C SER A 73 5.57 -13.45 -3.36
N THR A 74 5.97 -14.63 -2.88
CA THR A 74 6.23 -15.81 -3.72
C THR A 74 4.95 -16.43 -4.27
N LYS A 75 3.81 -16.22 -3.60
CA LYS A 75 2.51 -16.81 -3.97
C LYS A 75 1.85 -16.14 -5.17
N SER A 76 1.98 -14.83 -5.31
CA SER A 76 1.41 -14.07 -6.43
C SER A 76 2.38 -13.91 -7.61
N GLY A 77 3.63 -14.37 -7.47
CA GLY A 77 4.69 -14.16 -8.48
C GLY A 77 5.30 -12.75 -8.45
N GLY A 78 4.98 -11.95 -7.43
CA GLY A 78 5.52 -10.60 -7.23
C GLY A 78 5.06 -9.57 -8.27
N ILE A 79 5.55 -8.34 -8.11
CA ILE A 79 5.31 -7.24 -9.07
C ILE A 79 6.36 -7.31 -10.19
N PRO A 80 5.97 -7.23 -11.49
CA PRO A 80 6.91 -7.19 -12.61
C PRO A 80 7.91 -6.02 -12.50
N ARG A 81 9.16 -6.25 -12.93
CA ARG A 81 10.23 -5.24 -12.89
C ARG A 81 9.87 -3.95 -13.62
N GLU A 82 9.14 -4.04 -14.72
CA GLU A 82 8.65 -2.89 -15.47
C GLU A 82 7.71 -2.02 -14.63
N ILE A 83 6.76 -2.63 -13.91
CA ILE A 83 5.84 -1.91 -13.01
C ILE A 83 6.59 -1.30 -11.83
N LEU A 84 7.62 -1.99 -11.32
CA LEU A 84 8.49 -1.43 -10.29
C LEU A 84 9.19 -0.16 -10.75
N ALA A 85 9.82 -0.20 -11.93
CA ALA A 85 10.56 0.92 -12.50
C ALA A 85 9.68 2.11 -12.87
N THR A 86 8.47 1.84 -13.40
CA THR A 86 7.61 2.88 -13.98
C THR A 86 6.56 3.42 -13.03
N ARG A 87 6.17 2.67 -11.98
CA ARG A 87 5.09 3.09 -11.06
C ARG A 87 5.53 3.12 -9.60
N VAL A 88 6.15 2.04 -9.11
CA VAL A 88 6.45 1.91 -7.67
C VAL A 88 7.61 2.80 -7.25
N ILE A 89 8.74 2.76 -7.96
CA ILE A 89 9.91 3.59 -7.63
C ILE A 89 9.58 5.09 -7.76
N PRO A 90 8.96 5.58 -8.85
CA PRO A 90 8.59 7.00 -8.96
C PRO A 90 7.65 7.48 -7.85
N PHE A 91 6.81 6.59 -7.32
CA PHE A 91 5.95 6.90 -6.17
C PHE A 91 6.71 6.94 -4.84
N LEU A 92 7.64 6.00 -4.61
CA LEU A 92 8.38 5.88 -3.35
C LEU A 92 9.48 6.93 -3.18
N VAL A 93 10.15 7.35 -4.25
CA VAL A 93 11.25 8.34 -4.18
C VAL A 93 10.83 9.64 -3.48
N PRO A 94 9.74 10.33 -3.85
CA PRO A 94 9.33 11.54 -3.14
C PRO A 94 8.93 11.27 -1.68
N ILE A 95 8.40 10.08 -1.38
CA ILE A 95 8.05 9.69 0.00
C ILE A 95 9.30 9.52 0.87
N SER A 96 10.39 9.00 0.29
CA SER A 96 11.63 8.73 1.03
C SER A 96 12.34 9.99 1.55
N ILE A 97 11.98 11.16 1.06
CA ILE A 97 12.54 12.45 1.48
C ILE A 97 11.52 13.31 2.24
N GLU A 98 10.39 12.72 2.63
CA GLU A 98 9.34 13.44 3.36
C GLU A 98 9.84 13.86 4.74
N THR A 99 9.69 15.15 5.07
CA THR A 99 10.24 15.74 6.31
C THR A 99 9.61 15.21 7.59
N SER A 100 8.47 14.52 7.50
CA SER A 100 7.82 13.89 8.64
C SER A 100 8.53 12.63 9.13
N LEU A 101 9.40 12.03 8.32
CA LEU A 101 10.12 10.80 8.66
C LEU A 101 11.35 11.10 9.53
N ASN A 102 11.75 10.12 10.33
CA ASN A 102 12.97 10.17 11.13
C ASN A 102 14.00 9.13 10.66
N LEU A 103 15.23 9.19 11.19
CA LEU A 103 16.33 8.32 10.76
C LEU A 103 16.09 6.81 10.91
N ASN A 104 15.16 6.39 11.76
CA ASN A 104 14.84 4.97 11.96
C ASN A 104 13.71 4.49 11.03
N GLN A 105 13.14 5.37 10.21
CA GLN A 105 12.04 5.11 9.28
C GLN A 105 12.55 5.20 7.84
#